data_AF-A0A8T3VCJ3-F1
#
_entry.id   AF-A0A8T3VCJ3-F1
#
_cell.length_a   1.000
_cell.length_b   1.000
_cell.length_c   1.000
_cell.angle_alpha   90.00
_cell.angle_beta   90.00
_cell.angle_gamma   90.00
#
_symmetry.space_group_name_H-M   'P 1'
#
loop_
_entity.id
_entity.type
_entity.pdbx_description
1 polymer ?
#
loop_
_entity_poly.entity_id
_entity_poly.type
_entity_poly.pdbx_seq_one_letter_code
_entity_poly.pdbx_strand_id
1 'polypeptide(L)'
;MIGKEIIDSEAIPSSKVKEILEDFSQDNELNYEQNLTLNHLSRFKRYSVEDSEEIMEKLQELLPNLRTRAIVHIVDLVPEDLADLRLIFAKEPYQPTKEEMEGILEILEQYDVVE
;
A
#
# COMPACT_ATOMS: atom_id res chain seq x y z
N MET A 1 -23.15 -4.91 -7.25
CA MET A 1 -23.28 -4.03 -6.07
C MET A 1 -23.37 -4.93 -4.86
N ILE A 2 -22.55 -4.71 -3.84
CA ILE A 2 -22.65 -5.43 -2.57
C ILE A 2 -23.55 -4.58 -1.68
N GLY A 3 -24.65 -5.15 -1.19
CA GLY A 3 -25.63 -4.42 -0.38
C GLY A 3 -26.50 -3.41 -1.16
N LYS A 4 -27.11 -2.47 -0.43
CA LYS A 4 -28.04 -1.44 -0.97
C LYS A 4 -27.35 -0.14 -1.39
N GLU A 5 -26.35 0.28 -0.62
CA GLU A 5 -25.52 1.45 -0.89
C GLU A 5 -24.13 1.24 -0.26
N ILE A 6 -23.12 1.92 -0.79
CA ILE A 6 -21.77 1.97 -0.23
C ILE A 6 -21.68 3.25 0.60
N ILE A 7 -21.52 3.10 1.92
CA ILE A 7 -21.40 4.24 2.84
C ILE A 7 -19.99 4.83 2.77
N ASP A 8 -18.99 3.96 2.70
CA ASP A 8 -17.59 4.32 2.65
C ASP A 8 -16.76 3.24 1.93
N SER A 9 -15.62 3.63 1.38
CA SER A 9 -14.68 2.75 0.68
C SER A 9 -13.30 3.38 0.64
N GLU A 10 -12.34 2.69 1.24
CA GLU A 10 -10.94 3.10 1.27
C GLU A 10 -10.04 2.03 0.65
N ALA A 11 -8.91 2.47 0.08
CA ALA A 11 -7.88 1.56 -0.40
C ALA A 11 -7.01 1.10 0.77
N ILE A 12 -6.70 -0.19 0.83
CA ILE A 12 -5.86 -0.78 1.89
C ILE A 12 -4.57 -1.37 1.29
N PRO A 13 -3.45 -1.36 2.04
CA PRO A 13 -2.18 -1.91 1.58
C PRO A 13 -2.23 -3.44 1.52
N SER A 14 -1.38 -4.01 0.68
CA SER A 14 -1.28 -5.44 0.45
C SER A 14 -0.86 -6.24 1.69
N SER A 15 -0.15 -5.61 2.63
CA SER A 15 0.14 -6.13 3.98
C SER A 15 -1.15 -6.40 4.76
N LYS A 16 -2.06 -5.41 4.81
CA LYS A 16 -3.37 -5.55 5.45
C LYS A 16 -4.25 -6.60 4.78
N VAL A 17 -4.23 -6.66 3.44
CA VAL A 17 -4.97 -7.71 2.70
C VAL A 17 -4.47 -9.11 3.07
N LYS A 18 -3.15 -9.28 3.26
CA LYS A 18 -2.55 -10.55 3.65
C LYS A 18 -3.04 -10.95 5.04
N GLU A 19 -2.95 -10.05 6.03
CA GLU A 19 -3.45 -10.27 7.39
C GLU A 19 -4.93 -10.70 7.39
N ILE A 20 -5.79 -9.98 6.65
CA ILE A 20 -7.22 -10.29 6.56
C ILE A 20 -7.47 -11.71 6.01
N LEU A 21 -6.70 -12.13 5.00
CA LEU A 21 -6.84 -13.48 4.43
C LEU A 21 -6.29 -14.57 5.34
N GLU A 22 -5.18 -14.30 6.04
CA GLU A 22 -4.60 -15.22 7.02
C GLU A 22 -5.56 -15.43 8.20
N ASP A 23 -6.09 -14.35 8.76
CA ASP A 23 -7.08 -14.41 9.85
C ASP A 23 -8.35 -15.13 9.41
N PHE A 24 -8.89 -14.78 8.23
CA PHE A 24 -10.08 -15.45 7.70
C PHE A 24 -9.85 -16.96 7.48
N SER A 25 -8.63 -17.36 7.11
CA SER A 25 -8.27 -18.76 6.89
C SER A 25 -8.16 -19.60 8.17
N GLN A 26 -8.07 -18.96 9.35
CA GLN A 26 -8.05 -19.69 10.63
C GLN A 26 -9.40 -20.37 10.91
N ASP A 27 -10.49 -19.73 10.50
CA ASP A 27 -11.86 -20.19 10.75
C ASP A 27 -12.56 -20.73 9.49
N ASN A 28 -12.02 -20.46 8.29
CA ASN A 28 -12.70 -20.75 7.01
C ASN A 28 -11.75 -21.32 5.96
N GLU A 29 -12.28 -22.14 5.05
CA GLU A 29 -11.55 -22.57 3.86
C GLU A 29 -11.54 -21.45 2.81
N LEU A 30 -10.34 -21.01 2.41
CA LEU A 30 -10.18 -20.06 1.32
C LEU A 30 -10.60 -20.67 -0.01
N ASN A 31 -11.32 -19.91 -0.84
CA ASN A 31 -11.60 -20.33 -2.20
C ASN A 31 -10.34 -20.25 -3.09
N TYR A 32 -10.44 -20.71 -4.34
CA TYR A 32 -9.30 -20.77 -5.25
C TYR A 32 -8.65 -19.40 -5.48
N GLU A 33 -9.44 -18.36 -5.74
CA GLU A 33 -8.94 -17.00 -6.01
C GLU A 33 -8.30 -16.39 -4.77
N GLN A 34 -8.90 -16.57 -3.59
CA GLN A 34 -8.34 -16.14 -2.30
C GLN A 34 -7.01 -16.82 -2.00
N ASN A 35 -6.89 -18.13 -2.27
CA ASN A 35 -5.61 -18.85 -2.15
C ASN A 35 -4.55 -18.30 -3.11
N LEU A 36 -4.92 -18.02 -4.36
CA LEU A 36 -4.00 -17.40 -5.32
C LEU A 36 -3.56 -16.01 -4.86
N THR A 37 -4.48 -15.21 -4.31
CA THR A 37 -4.17 -13.90 -3.76
C THR A 37 -3.23 -14.05 -2.58
N LEU A 38 -3.53 -14.87 -1.56
CA LEU A 38 -2.64 -15.07 -0.42
C LEU A 38 -1.25 -15.58 -0.84
N ASN A 39 -1.20 -16.47 -1.84
CA ASN A 39 0.06 -16.96 -2.39
C ASN A 39 0.85 -15.88 -3.12
N HIS A 40 0.20 -15.02 -3.91
CA HIS A 40 0.82 -13.83 -4.49
C HIS A 40 1.34 -12.92 -3.37
N LEU A 41 0.52 -12.68 -2.34
CA LEU A 41 0.86 -11.79 -1.25
C LEU A 41 2.03 -12.31 -0.39
N SER A 42 2.29 -13.61 -0.40
CA SER A 42 3.39 -14.21 0.39
C SER A 42 4.75 -14.23 -0.33
N ARG A 43 4.87 -13.61 -1.51
CA ARG A 43 6.09 -13.69 -2.36
C ARG A 43 6.84 -12.38 -2.52
N PHE A 44 6.27 -11.26 -2.09
CA PHE A 44 6.85 -9.94 -2.29
C PHE A 44 7.21 -9.32 -0.95
N LYS A 45 8.36 -8.63 -0.92
CA LYS A 45 8.80 -7.80 0.19
C LYS A 45 7.76 -6.71 0.47
N ARG A 46 7.45 -6.50 1.75
CA ARG A 46 6.44 -5.54 2.20
C ARG A 46 6.83 -4.98 3.55
N TYR A 47 6.29 -3.82 3.88
CA TYR A 47 6.25 -3.36 5.26
C TYR A 47 5.31 -4.24 6.09
N SER A 48 5.50 -4.25 7.42
CA SER A 48 4.52 -4.80 8.36
C SER A 48 3.18 -4.05 8.24
N VAL A 49 2.10 -4.58 8.83
CA VAL A 49 0.81 -3.88 8.83
C VAL A 49 0.93 -2.54 9.55
N GLU A 50 1.61 -2.54 10.69
CA GLU A 50 1.87 -1.37 11.52
C GLU A 50 2.71 -0.33 10.77
N ASP A 51 3.85 -0.74 10.20
CA ASP A 51 4.71 0.17 9.44
C ASP A 51 3.97 0.71 8.20
N SER A 52 3.15 -0.12 7.55
CA SER A 52 2.33 0.34 6.42
C SER A 52 1.39 1.47 6.86
N GLU A 53 0.67 1.29 7.97
CA GLU A 53 -0.25 2.31 8.49
C GLU A 53 0.49 3.61 8.85
N GLU A 54 1.63 3.52 9.54
CA GLU A 54 2.44 4.69 9.89
C GLU A 54 3.00 5.43 8.67
N ILE A 55 3.52 4.69 7.67
CA ILE A 55 4.01 5.28 6.42
C ILE A 55 2.86 6.00 5.71
N MET A 56 1.67 5.38 5.63
CA MET A 56 0.52 5.99 4.98
C MET A 56 0.13 7.32 5.64
N GLU A 57 0.12 7.38 6.98
CA GLU A 57 -0.13 8.61 7.74
C GLU A 57 0.91 9.68 7.43
N LYS A 58 2.21 9.35 7.54
CA LYS A 58 3.31 10.29 7.25
C LYS A 58 3.26 10.81 5.81
N LEU A 59 2.94 9.96 4.84
CA LEU A 59 2.79 10.36 3.43
C LEU A 59 1.58 11.26 3.22
N GLN A 60 0.47 11.01 3.92
CA GLN A 60 -0.72 11.85 3.86
C GLN A 60 -0.47 13.24 4.48
N GLU A 61 0.35 13.32 5.53
CA GLU A 61 0.79 14.59 6.13
C GLU A 61 1.76 15.36 5.22
N LEU A 62 2.74 14.66 4.64
CA LEU A 62 3.72 15.26 3.72
C LEU A 62 3.04 15.79 2.45
N LEU A 63 2.06 15.04 1.91
CA LEU A 63 1.37 15.36 0.67
C LEU A 63 -0.16 15.29 0.88
N PRO A 64 -0.77 16.34 1.47
CA PRO A 64 -2.21 16.35 1.80
C PRO A 64 -3.16 16.19 0.60
N ASN A 65 -2.69 16.53 -0.60
CA ASN A 65 -3.46 16.42 -1.83
C ASN A 65 -3.30 15.07 -2.53
N LEU A 66 -2.43 14.20 -2.01
CA LEU A 66 -2.21 12.88 -2.58
C LEU A 66 -3.40 11.98 -2.25
N ARG A 67 -3.86 11.23 -3.24
CA ARG A 67 -4.98 10.30 -3.06
C ARG A 67 -4.51 9.08 -2.27
N THR A 68 -5.34 8.56 -1.38
CA THR A 68 -5.08 7.33 -0.61
C THR A 68 -4.62 6.17 -1.48
N ARG A 69 -5.17 6.03 -2.70
CA ARG A 69 -4.75 5.01 -3.66
C ARG A 69 -3.27 5.12 -4.06
N ALA A 70 -2.79 6.33 -4.30
CA ALA A 70 -1.40 6.57 -4.67
C ALA A 70 -0.47 6.32 -3.48
N ILE A 71 -0.90 6.69 -2.27
CA ILE A 71 -0.20 6.37 -1.02
C ILE A 71 -0.06 4.85 -0.86
N VAL A 72 -1.15 4.09 -1.04
CA VAL A 72 -1.13 2.62 -1.00
C VAL A 72 -0.16 2.04 -2.04
N HIS A 73 -0.13 2.57 -3.27
CA HIS A 73 0.82 2.11 -4.28
C HIS A 73 2.28 2.36 -3.88
N ILE A 74 2.59 3.47 -3.20
CA ILE A 74 3.96 3.72 -2.69
C ILE A 74 4.35 2.65 -1.67
N VAL A 75 3.45 2.37 -0.72
CA VAL A 75 3.66 1.34 0.32
C VAL A 75 3.82 -0.05 -0.29
N ASP A 76 2.99 -0.40 -1.28
CA ASP A 76 3.01 -1.73 -1.89
C ASP A 76 4.17 -1.96 -2.86
N LEU A 77 4.66 -0.90 -3.52
CA LEU A 77 5.71 -1.01 -4.53
C LEU A 77 7.12 -0.79 -3.97
N VAL A 78 7.23 -0.25 -2.75
CA VAL A 78 8.51 -0.06 -2.04
C VAL A 78 9.56 0.62 -2.95
N PRO A 79 9.30 1.85 -3.43
CA PRO A 79 10.21 2.53 -4.34
C PRO A 79 11.56 2.80 -3.65
N GLU A 80 12.65 2.52 -4.35
CA GLU A 80 14.02 2.69 -3.82
C GLU A 80 14.67 3.98 -4.34
N ASP A 81 14.16 4.53 -5.45
CA ASP A 81 14.72 5.73 -6.05
C ASP A 81 13.69 6.67 -6.72
N LEU A 82 14.19 7.80 -7.23
CA LEU A 82 13.39 8.79 -7.93
C LEU A 82 12.82 8.28 -9.27
N ALA A 83 13.42 7.26 -9.88
CA ALA A 83 12.90 6.68 -11.12
C ALA A 83 11.64 5.84 -10.82
N ASP A 84 11.64 5.09 -9.72
CA ASP A 84 10.48 4.34 -9.25
C ASP A 84 9.31 5.27 -8.95
N LEU A 85 9.54 6.34 -8.18
CA LEU A 85 8.50 7.32 -7.87
C LEU A 85 7.96 8.00 -9.14
N ARG A 86 8.84 8.38 -10.08
CA ARG A 86 8.38 8.93 -11.38
C ARG A 86 7.49 7.96 -12.14
N LEU A 87 7.78 6.65 -12.07
CA LEU A 87 6.95 5.64 -12.72
C LEU A 87 5.58 5.51 -12.03
N ILE A 88 5.55 5.50 -10.69
CA ILE A 88 4.32 5.49 -9.89
C ILE A 88 3.44 6.70 -10.23
N PHE A 89 4.03 7.90 -10.26
CA PHE A 89 3.30 9.13 -10.53
C PHE A 89 3.00 9.39 -12.00
N ALA A 90 3.56 8.64 -12.96
CA ALA A 90 3.43 8.92 -14.40
C ALA A 90 1.98 9.02 -14.92
N LYS A 91 1.01 8.42 -14.21
CA LYS A 91 -0.43 8.46 -14.52
C LYS A 91 -1.28 9.06 -13.41
N GLU A 92 -0.66 9.56 -12.35
CA GLU A 92 -1.37 10.27 -11.29
C GLU A 92 -1.62 11.73 -11.69
N PRO A 93 -2.77 12.31 -11.28
CA PRO A 93 -3.10 13.69 -11.59
C PRO A 93 -2.20 14.67 -10.83
N TYR A 94 -1.75 14.27 -9.64
CA TYR A 94 -0.76 15.00 -8.87
C TYR A 94 0.64 14.55 -9.28
N GLN A 95 1.51 15.51 -9.58
CA GLN A 95 2.90 15.26 -9.95
C GLN A 95 3.78 15.92 -8.89
N PRO A 96 4.35 15.13 -7.95
CA PRO A 96 5.17 15.69 -6.89
C PRO A 96 6.45 16.32 -7.44
N THR A 97 6.97 17.33 -6.74
CA THR A 97 8.28 17.91 -7.07
C THR A 97 9.42 16.95 -6.74
N LYS A 98 10.64 17.30 -7.15
CA LYS A 98 11.82 16.50 -6.81
C LYS A 98 12.00 16.43 -5.28
N GLU A 99 11.83 17.55 -4.61
CA GLU A 99 11.94 17.69 -3.16
C GLU A 99 10.88 16.86 -2.43
N GLU A 100 9.65 16.84 -2.93
CA GLU A 100 8.59 16.00 -2.37
C GLU A 100 8.87 14.51 -2.55
N MET A 101 9.40 14.11 -3.72
CA MET A 101 9.83 12.72 -3.95
C MET A 101 11.01 12.32 -3.05
N GLU A 102 11.96 13.22 -2.81
CA GLU A 102 13.05 12.99 -1.85
C GLU A 102 12.49 12.82 -0.43
N GLY A 103 11.51 13.64 -0.03
CA GLY A 103 10.82 13.48 1.26
C GLY A 103 10.06 12.16 1.39
N ILE A 104 9.47 11.64 0.30
CA ILE A 104 8.87 10.29 0.29
C ILE A 104 9.94 9.24 0.59
N LEU A 105 11.07 9.27 -0.12
CA LEU A 105 12.15 8.29 0.09
C LEU A 105 12.74 8.37 1.50
N GLU A 106 12.94 9.57 2.04
CA GLU A 106 13.40 9.78 3.42
C GLU A 106 12.44 9.20 4.48
N ILE A 107 11.14 9.18 4.21
CA ILE A 107 10.16 8.50 5.08
C ILE A 107 10.36 6.99 4.97
N LEU A 108 10.44 6.44 3.76
CA LEU A 108 10.54 4.99 3.53
C LEU A 108 11.84 4.39 4.09
N GLU A 109 12.95 5.12 4.03
CA GLU A 109 14.25 4.70 4.59
C GLU A 109 14.23 4.45 6.12
N GLN A 110 13.20 4.92 6.82
CA GLN A 110 13.03 4.71 8.26
C GLN A 110 12.45 3.32 8.60
N TYR A 111 12.01 2.56 7.59
CA TYR A 111 11.25 1.34 7.76
C TYR A 111 11.91 0.17 7.04
N ASP A 112 11.87 -1.01 7.67
CA ASP A 112 12.37 -2.24 7.08
C ASP A 112 11.24 -3.01 6.40
N VAL A 113 11.55 -3.63 5.26
CA VAL A 113 10.65 -4.58 4.61
C VAL A 113 10.87 -5.99 5.16
N VAL A 114 9.77 -6.66 5.44
CA VAL A 114 9.70 -8.07 5.83
C VAL A 114 9.64 -8.94 4.56
N GLU A 115 10.39 -10.05 4.55
CA GLU A 115 10.31 -11.09 3.51
C GLU A 115 9.12 -12.04 3.68
#